data_AF-A0A4R4UQX7-F1
#
_entry.id   AF-A0A4R4UQX7-F1
#
_cell.length_a   1.000
_cell.length_b   1.000
_cell.length_c   1.000
_cell.angle_alpha   90.00
_cell.angle_beta   90.00
_cell.angle_gamma   90.00
#
_symmetry.space_group_name_H-M   'P 1'
#
loop_
_entity.id
_entity.type
_entity.pdbx_description
1 polymer ?
#
loop_
_entity_poly.entity_id
_entity_poly.type
_entity_poly.pdbx_seq_one_letter_code
_entity_poly.pdbx_strand_id
1 'polypeptide(L)'
;MGGLRCVDGSYLSVTPIACRDSVGRPYEITLELHRDGTPYGSVGERCGWLLARLARGVDEARRDGGVAGRWLDPDDRFPDEAPDSELFSFRYRTRSGLVGGGELRCQLRTIPRWQPVTGEWRLTRRAYVEAWGATGVGMRAVLTSAELSGFVRGLVEEAEGCLEGRDLARNPVQGAGTGESR
;
A
#
# COMPACT_ATOMS: atom_id res chain seq x y z
N MET A 1 0.72 3.81 11.58
CA MET A 1 1.91 3.69 10.71
C MET A 1 1.74 2.44 9.88
N GLY A 2 1.12 2.58 8.72
CA GLY A 2 1.06 1.52 7.72
C GLY A 2 2.45 1.27 7.14
N GLY A 3 2.97 0.06 7.31
CA GLY A 3 4.18 -0.36 6.63
C GLY A 3 4.24 -1.87 6.53
N LEU A 4 5.03 -2.36 5.59
CA LEU A 4 5.02 -3.74 5.17
C LEU A 4 6.41 -4.33 5.35
N ARG A 5 6.47 -5.47 6.06
CA ARG A 5 7.69 -6.27 6.11
C ARG A 5 7.83 -7.04 4.81
N CYS A 6 8.94 -6.83 4.12
CA CYS A 6 9.22 -7.48 2.85
C CYS A 6 9.93 -8.83 3.04
N VAL A 7 9.85 -9.67 2.02
CA VAL A 7 10.42 -11.03 2.00
C VAL A 7 11.94 -11.03 2.15
N ASP A 8 12.60 -9.98 1.66
CA ASP A 8 14.06 -9.78 1.79
C ASP A 8 14.47 -9.24 3.17
N GLY A 9 13.53 -9.06 4.09
CA GLY A 9 13.76 -8.52 5.42
C GLY A 9 13.78 -6.99 5.50
N SER A 10 13.58 -6.28 4.39
CA SER A 10 13.41 -4.82 4.42
C SER A 10 12.02 -4.41 4.91
N TYR A 11 11.85 -3.13 5.24
CA TYR A 11 10.59 -2.53 5.64
C TYR A 11 10.19 -1.42 4.68
N LEU A 12 9.01 -1.57 4.06
CA LEU A 12 8.39 -0.56 3.20
C LEU A 12 7.40 0.27 4.01
N SER A 13 7.73 1.53 4.28
CA SER A 13 6.76 2.50 4.79
C SER A 13 5.99 3.12 3.62
N VAL A 14 4.68 3.23 3.76
CA VAL A 14 3.80 3.89 2.79
C VAL A 14 3.05 4.98 3.53
N THR A 15 3.18 6.23 3.09
CA THR A 15 2.64 7.39 3.80
C THR A 15 1.79 8.24 2.87
N PRO A 16 0.50 8.46 3.18
CA PRO A 16 -0.33 9.42 2.47
C PRO A 16 0.18 10.85 2.70
N ILE A 17 0.29 11.63 1.62
CA ILE A 17 0.66 13.05 1.65
C ILE A 17 -0.39 13.82 0.85
N ALA A 18 -0.88 14.92 1.43
CA ALA A 18 -1.84 15.79 0.75
C ALA A 18 -1.16 16.67 -0.32
N CYS A 19 -1.70 16.61 -1.53
CA CYS A 19 -1.48 17.63 -2.54
C CYS A 19 -2.34 18.85 -2.22
N ARG A 20 -1.71 20.03 -2.20
CA ARG A 20 -2.37 21.30 -1.87
C ARG A 20 -2.45 22.20 -3.11
N ASP A 21 -3.56 22.92 -3.24
CA ASP A 21 -3.72 23.93 -4.29
C ASP A 21 -2.90 25.20 -3.97
N SER A 22 -3.00 26.21 -4.83
CA SER A 22 -2.27 27.48 -4.66
C SER A 22 -2.67 28.27 -3.41
N VAL A 23 -3.81 27.95 -2.79
CA VAL A 23 -4.26 28.57 -1.52
C VAL A 23 -4.03 27.65 -0.32
N GLY A 24 -3.30 26.54 -0.50
CA GLY A 24 -2.92 25.61 0.55
C GLY A 24 -3.99 24.59 0.93
N ARG A 25 -5.13 24.53 0.22
CA ARG A 25 -6.21 23.59 0.52
C ARG A 25 -5.84 22.19 -0.01
N PRO A 26 -5.89 21.15 0.84
CA PRO A 26 -5.66 19.79 0.38
C PRO A 26 -6.80 19.35 -0.54
N TYR A 27 -6.47 18.76 -1.68
CA TYR A 27 -7.48 18.32 -2.66
C TYR A 27 -7.28 16.86 -3.10
N GLU A 28 -6.07 16.32 -2.98
CA GLU A 28 -5.71 14.97 -3.41
C GLU A 28 -4.68 14.34 -2.48
N ILE A 29 -4.50 13.03 -2.60
CA ILE A 29 -3.49 12.25 -1.87
C ILE A 29 -2.53 11.61 -2.88
N THR A 30 -1.24 11.69 -2.55
CA THR A 30 -0.16 10.89 -3.13
C THR A 30 0.41 9.99 -2.03
N LEU A 31 1.01 8.86 -2.39
CA LEU A 31 1.69 7.98 -1.46
C LEU A 31 3.20 8.15 -1.60
N GLU A 32 3.87 8.50 -0.50
CA GLU A 32 5.31 8.43 -0.40
C GLU A 32 5.74 7.05 0.10
N LEU A 33 6.77 6.50 -0.54
CA LEU A 33 7.35 5.21 -0.23
C LEU A 33 8.73 5.42 0.36
N HIS A 34 9.01 4.76 1.49
CA HIS A 34 10.34 4.72 2.08
C HIS A 34 10.76 3.26 2.33
N ARG A 35 12.00 2.92 1.96
CA ARG A 35 12.63 1.64 2.26
C ARG A 35 13.57 1.83 3.43
N ASP A 36 13.28 1.17 4.54
CA ASP A 36 14.12 1.23 5.75
C ASP A 36 14.42 2.68 6.17
N GLY A 37 13.43 3.57 6.00
CA GLY A 37 13.53 5.00 6.29
C GLY A 37 14.14 5.87 5.18
N THR A 38 14.67 5.27 4.11
CA THR A 38 15.23 5.99 2.95
C THR A 38 14.15 6.24 1.89
N PRO A 39 14.05 7.46 1.32
CA PRO A 39 13.11 7.74 0.22
C PRO A 39 13.26 6.73 -0.93
N TYR A 40 12.14 6.14 -1.33
CA TYR A 40 12.11 5.06 -2.30
C TYR A 40 11.31 5.44 -3.56
N GLY A 41 10.25 6.22 -3.41
CA GLY A 41 9.48 6.76 -4.53
C GLY A 41 8.20 7.45 -4.10
N SER A 42 7.45 7.98 -5.07
CA SER A 42 6.14 8.59 -4.85
C SER A 42 5.17 8.07 -5.89
N VAL A 43 3.97 7.64 -5.49
CA VAL A 43 3.02 6.94 -6.36
C VAL A 43 1.58 7.36 -6.08
N GLY A 44 0.69 7.10 -7.04
CA GLY A 44 -0.74 7.12 -6.78
C GLY A 44 -1.32 8.52 -6.62
N GLU A 45 -1.15 9.37 -7.63
CA GLU A 45 -1.96 10.58 -7.73
C GLU A 45 -3.45 10.19 -7.69
N ARG A 46 -4.22 10.84 -6.81
CA ARG A 46 -5.69 10.65 -6.70
C ARG A 46 -6.10 9.26 -6.20
N CYS A 47 -5.23 8.56 -5.47
CA CYS A 47 -5.50 7.21 -5.01
C CYS A 47 -6.47 7.09 -3.82
N GLY A 48 -6.81 8.20 -3.13
CA GLY A 48 -7.62 8.17 -1.90
C GLY A 48 -8.95 7.42 -2.04
N TRP A 49 -9.71 7.68 -3.11
CA TRP A 49 -10.95 6.96 -3.38
C TRP A 49 -10.71 5.46 -3.67
N LEU A 50 -9.63 5.13 -4.40
CA LEU A 50 -9.26 3.74 -4.70
C LEU A 50 -8.89 2.98 -3.40
N LEU A 51 -8.16 3.62 -2.49
CA LEU A 51 -7.82 3.05 -1.18
C LEU A 51 -9.08 2.80 -0.34
N ALA A 52 -10.00 3.78 -0.27
CA ALA A 52 -11.25 3.62 0.47
C ALA A 52 -12.13 2.51 -0.11
N ARG A 53 -12.23 2.43 -1.44
CA ARG A 53 -12.94 1.34 -2.13
C ARG A 53 -12.30 -0.01 -1.85
N LEU A 54 -10.97 -0.11 -1.89
CA LEU A 54 -10.24 -1.33 -1.60
C LEU A 54 -10.43 -1.78 -0.15
N ALA A 55 -10.30 -0.88 0.82
CA ALA A 55 -10.51 -1.18 2.24
C ALA A 55 -11.89 -1.80 2.47
N ARG A 56 -12.93 -1.17 1.90
CA ARG A 56 -14.30 -1.67 1.97
C ARG A 56 -14.44 -3.06 1.34
N GLY A 57 -13.90 -3.25 0.13
CA GLY A 57 -13.99 -4.53 -0.56
C GLY A 57 -13.30 -5.67 0.19
N VAL A 58 -12.10 -5.44 0.74
CA VAL A 58 -11.40 -6.47 1.54
C VAL A 58 -12.18 -6.80 2.81
N ASP A 59 -12.73 -5.80 3.48
CA ASP A 59 -13.55 -5.97 4.67
C ASP A 59 -14.84 -6.76 4.39
N GLU A 60 -15.55 -6.44 3.30
CA GLU A 60 -16.75 -7.15 2.84
C GLU A 60 -16.42 -8.61 2.49
N ALA A 61 -15.34 -8.86 1.74
CA ALA A 61 -14.91 -10.20 1.36
C ALA A 61 -14.63 -11.08 2.59
N ARG A 62 -14.07 -10.49 3.66
CA ARG A 62 -13.79 -11.19 4.92
C ARG A 62 -15.06 -11.50 5.72
N ARG A 63 -15.99 -10.55 5.85
CA ARG A 63 -17.21 -10.67 6.68
C ARG A 63 -18.29 -11.55 6.05
N ASP A 64 -18.76 -11.16 4.87
CA ASP A 64 -20.01 -11.69 4.31
C ASP A 64 -19.77 -12.86 3.35
N GLY A 65 -18.51 -13.10 3.00
CA GLY A 65 -18.09 -14.30 2.29
C GLY A 65 -18.82 -14.54 0.97
N GLY A 66 -19.36 -13.50 0.30
CA GLY A 66 -20.19 -13.65 -0.91
C GLY A 66 -19.68 -14.69 -1.92
N VAL A 67 -18.83 -14.27 -2.86
CA VAL A 67 -18.08 -15.23 -3.70
C VAL A 67 -16.82 -15.74 -3.00
N ALA A 68 -16.25 -14.93 -2.09
CA ALA A 68 -15.02 -15.24 -1.37
C ALA A 68 -15.18 -16.35 -0.32
N GLY A 69 -16.41 -16.69 0.08
CA GLY A 69 -16.72 -17.69 1.11
C GLY A 69 -16.39 -19.12 0.71
N ARG A 70 -16.09 -19.38 -0.59
CA ARG A 70 -15.45 -20.63 -1.01
C ARG A 70 -14.11 -20.86 -0.31
N TRP A 71 -13.44 -19.78 0.12
CA TRP A 71 -12.23 -19.83 0.93
C TRP A 71 -12.62 -20.02 2.39
N LEU A 72 -12.40 -21.24 2.89
CA LEU A 72 -12.72 -21.62 4.26
C LEU A 72 -11.98 -20.75 5.29
N ASP A 73 -10.71 -20.42 5.02
CA ASP A 73 -9.93 -19.53 5.88
C ASP A 73 -10.25 -18.07 5.54
N PRO A 74 -10.73 -17.26 6.51
CA PRO A 74 -10.95 -15.84 6.32
C PRO A 74 -9.74 -15.08 5.76
N ASP A 75 -8.52 -15.54 6.07
CA ASP A 75 -7.27 -14.93 5.61
C ASP A 75 -6.96 -15.15 4.13
N ASP A 76 -7.71 -16.04 3.48
CA ASP A 76 -7.65 -16.29 2.04
C ASP A 76 -8.78 -15.56 1.26
N ARG A 77 -9.66 -14.81 1.95
CA ARG A 77 -10.81 -14.12 1.34
C ARG A 77 -10.44 -12.72 0.82
N PHE A 78 -10.55 -12.49 -0.49
CA PHE A 78 -10.21 -11.22 -1.15
C PHE A 78 -11.33 -10.74 -2.10
N PRO A 79 -11.42 -9.44 -2.42
CA PRO A 79 -12.54 -8.85 -3.20
C PRO A 79 -12.59 -9.14 -4.71
N ASP A 80 -11.80 -10.10 -5.20
CA ASP A 80 -11.82 -10.55 -6.60
C ASP A 80 -11.72 -12.08 -6.62
N GLU A 81 -12.29 -12.73 -7.62
CA GLU A 81 -12.34 -14.19 -7.77
C GLU A 81 -11.41 -14.72 -8.86
N ALA A 82 -10.95 -13.86 -9.77
CA ALA A 82 -10.01 -14.27 -10.80
C ALA A 82 -8.70 -14.68 -10.12
N PRO A 83 -8.14 -15.87 -10.46
CA PRO A 83 -6.77 -16.18 -10.09
C PRO A 83 -5.86 -15.11 -10.67
N ASP A 84 -4.90 -14.67 -9.87
CA ASP A 84 -3.90 -13.68 -10.27
C ASP A 84 -4.43 -12.26 -10.62
N SER A 85 -5.58 -11.88 -10.04
CA SER A 85 -6.15 -10.53 -10.18
C SER A 85 -5.30 -9.43 -9.53
N GLU A 86 -5.30 -8.25 -10.16
CA GLU A 86 -4.70 -7.04 -9.62
C GLU A 86 -5.72 -6.28 -8.77
N LEU A 87 -5.45 -6.10 -7.48
CA LEU A 87 -6.29 -5.31 -6.59
C LEU A 87 -6.07 -3.80 -6.76
N PHE A 88 -4.83 -3.41 -7.05
CA PHE A 88 -4.48 -2.04 -7.41
C PHE A 88 -3.11 -1.97 -8.08
N SER A 89 -2.90 -0.94 -8.89
CA SER A 89 -1.58 -0.49 -9.35
C SER A 89 -1.53 1.04 -9.29
N PHE A 90 -0.68 1.55 -8.40
CA PHE A 90 -0.39 2.97 -8.24
C PHE A 90 0.95 3.28 -8.88
N ARG A 91 0.97 4.23 -9.81
CA ARG A 91 2.18 4.64 -10.52
C ARG A 91 2.40 6.13 -10.34
N TYR A 92 3.66 6.56 -10.41
CA TYR A 92 3.97 7.98 -10.59
C TYR A 92 3.55 8.42 -11.99
N ARG A 93 2.80 9.51 -12.10
CA ARG A 93 2.50 10.17 -13.37
C ARG A 93 3.14 11.55 -13.34
N THR A 94 4.15 11.78 -14.17
CA THR A 94 4.55 13.16 -14.46
C THR A 94 3.54 13.80 -15.41
N ARG A 95 3.39 15.12 -15.35
CA ARG A 95 2.62 15.91 -16.34
C ARG A 95 3.07 15.66 -17.79
N SER A 96 4.29 15.16 -18.00
CA SER A 96 4.88 14.83 -19.31
C SER A 96 4.84 13.34 -19.68
N GLY A 97 4.24 12.47 -18.85
CA GLY A 97 4.04 11.05 -19.18
C GLY A 97 5.30 10.18 -19.15
N LEU A 98 6.45 10.68 -18.68
CA LEU A 98 7.65 9.86 -18.48
C LEU A 98 7.46 8.98 -17.23
N VAL A 99 7.40 7.67 -17.48
CA VAL A 99 7.34 6.59 -16.48
C VAL A 99 8.72 6.46 -15.83
N GLY A 100 8.86 6.83 -14.56
CA GLY A 100 10.15 6.73 -13.86
C GLY A 100 10.17 7.00 -12.35
N GLY A 101 9.05 7.40 -11.72
CA GLY A 101 9.03 7.81 -10.30
C GLY A 101 8.64 6.73 -9.29
N GLY A 102 8.23 5.56 -9.76
CA GLY A 102 7.91 4.39 -8.93
C GLY A 102 6.55 3.76 -9.22
N GLU A 103 6.38 2.53 -8.77
CA GLU A 103 5.13 1.76 -8.83
C GLU A 103 4.91 1.05 -7.48
N LEU A 104 3.67 1.05 -7.00
CA LEU A 104 3.19 0.21 -5.90
C LEU A 104 1.97 -0.55 -6.41
N ARG A 105 2.06 -1.87 -6.50
CA ARG A 105 0.97 -2.71 -6.99
C ARG A 105 0.65 -3.84 -6.02
N CYS A 106 -0.56 -4.35 -6.09
CA CYS A 106 -0.98 -5.53 -5.36
C CYS A 106 -1.62 -6.54 -6.30
N GLN A 107 -1.01 -7.72 -6.40
CA GLN A 107 -1.53 -8.85 -7.14
C GLN A 107 -1.93 -9.95 -6.18
N LEU A 108 -3.08 -10.58 -6.41
CA LEU A 108 -3.42 -11.81 -5.72
C LEU A 108 -2.64 -12.96 -6.36
N ARG A 109 -2.33 -13.98 -5.59
CA ARG A 109 -1.91 -15.27 -6.13
C ARG A 109 -2.54 -16.39 -5.36
N THR A 110 -2.93 -17.43 -6.08
CA THR A 110 -3.40 -18.69 -5.49
C THR A 110 -2.25 -19.68 -5.54
N ILE A 111 -1.76 -20.11 -4.37
CA ILE A 111 -0.61 -21.02 -4.28
C ILE A 111 -0.96 -22.27 -3.47
N PRO A 112 -0.49 -23.45 -3.89
CA PRO A 112 -0.58 -24.65 -3.08
C PRO A 112 0.38 -24.53 -1.89
N ARG A 113 -0.11 -24.85 -0.70
CA ARG A 113 0.67 -24.90 0.53
C ARG A 113 0.49 -26.27 1.17
N TRP A 114 1.60 -26.93 1.47
CA TRP A 114 1.60 -28.15 2.25
C TRP A 114 1.21 -27.85 3.69
N GLN A 115 0.28 -28.62 4.25
CA GLN A 115 -0.10 -28.56 5.65
C GLN A 115 0.45 -29.78 6.39
N PRO A 116 1.56 -29.64 7.14
CA PRO A 116 2.19 -30.79 7.80
C PRO A 116 1.31 -31.48 8.84
N VAL A 117 0.40 -30.72 9.49
CA VAL A 117 -0.46 -31.23 10.56
C VAL A 117 -1.52 -32.19 10.03
N THR A 118 -2.12 -31.88 8.89
CA THR A 118 -3.15 -32.71 8.25
C THR A 118 -2.57 -33.66 7.21
N GLY A 119 -1.33 -33.42 6.74
CA GLY A 119 -0.72 -34.21 5.68
C GLY A 119 -1.36 -33.96 4.31
N GLU A 120 -1.92 -32.77 4.09
CA GLU A 120 -2.66 -32.44 2.87
C GLU A 120 -2.14 -31.17 2.20
N TRP A 121 -2.31 -31.09 0.88
CA TRP A 121 -2.13 -29.86 0.14
C TRP A 121 -3.39 -29.00 0.24
N ARG A 122 -3.21 -27.73 0.55
CA ARG A 122 -4.29 -26.74 0.56
C ARG A 122 -3.97 -25.59 -0.37
N LEU A 123 -4.95 -25.12 -1.13
CA LEU A 123 -4.83 -23.85 -1.83
C LEU A 123 -4.95 -22.71 -0.82
N THR A 124 -4.09 -21.71 -0.96
CA THR A 124 -4.13 -20.47 -0.17
C THR A 124 -4.07 -19.28 -1.11
N ARG A 125 -4.62 -18.14 -0.69
CA ARG A 125 -4.55 -16.88 -1.44
C ARG A 125 -3.74 -15.87 -0.68
N ARG A 126 -2.83 -15.19 -1.37
CA ARG A 126 -2.02 -14.12 -0.77
C ARG A 126 -2.01 -12.90 -1.65
N ALA A 127 -1.99 -11.73 -1.01
CA ALA A 127 -1.76 -10.45 -1.65
C ALA A 127 -0.25 -10.17 -1.72
N TYR A 128 0.27 -10.10 -2.92
CA TYR A 128 1.65 -9.75 -3.21
C TYR A 128 1.70 -8.25 -3.46
N VAL A 129 2.10 -7.51 -2.44
CA VAL A 129 2.31 -6.06 -2.55
C VAL A 129 3.75 -5.84 -2.98
N GLU A 130 3.93 -5.28 -4.16
CA GLU A 130 5.23 -5.06 -4.77
C GLU A 130 5.45 -3.58 -5.04
N ALA A 131 6.68 -3.12 -4.79
CA ALA A 131 7.05 -1.73 -4.99
C ALA A 131 8.36 -1.62 -5.78
N TRP A 132 8.38 -0.75 -6.79
CA TRP A 132 9.58 -0.36 -7.53
C TRP A 132 9.83 1.12 -7.31
N GLY A 133 11.04 1.44 -6.87
CA GLY A 133 11.54 2.80 -6.74
C GLY A 133 12.44 3.19 -7.90
N ALA A 134 12.91 4.44 -7.90
CA ALA A 134 13.83 4.96 -8.92
C ALA A 134 15.19 4.22 -8.97
N THR A 135 15.55 3.50 -7.90
CA THR A 135 16.81 2.75 -7.78
C THR A 135 16.79 1.38 -8.47
N GLY A 136 15.63 0.92 -8.96
CA GLY A 136 15.47 -0.37 -9.65
C GLY A 136 15.42 -1.61 -8.75
N VAL A 137 15.65 -1.50 -7.43
CA VAL A 137 15.61 -2.64 -6.50
C VAL A 137 14.20 -2.86 -5.99
N GLY A 138 13.44 -3.75 -6.62
CA GLY A 138 12.07 -4.07 -6.24
C GLY A 138 11.93 -4.66 -4.82
N MET A 139 10.84 -4.31 -4.15
CA MET A 139 10.44 -4.84 -2.84
C MET A 139 9.16 -5.65 -2.98
N ARG A 140 8.97 -6.65 -2.10
CA ARG A 140 7.76 -7.48 -2.07
C ARG A 140 7.38 -7.84 -0.65
N ALA A 141 6.15 -7.55 -0.27
CA ALA A 141 5.48 -8.09 0.91
C ALA A 141 4.39 -9.08 0.47
N VAL A 142 4.15 -10.10 1.31
CA VAL A 142 3.12 -11.13 1.06
C VAL A 142 2.18 -11.11 2.25
N LEU A 143 0.92 -10.79 1.99
CA LEU A 143 -0.08 -10.51 3.02
C LEU A 143 -1.24 -11.49 2.95
N THR A 144 -1.79 -11.84 4.10
CA THR A 144 -3.16 -12.36 4.21
C THR A 144 -4.18 -11.25 3.94
N SER A 145 -5.45 -11.61 3.78
CA SER A 145 -6.50 -10.60 3.66
C SER A 145 -6.68 -9.78 4.94
N ALA A 146 -6.37 -10.34 6.12
CA ALA A 146 -6.38 -9.60 7.39
C ALA A 146 -5.31 -8.52 7.41
N GLU A 147 -4.09 -8.89 7.04
CA GLU A 147 -2.94 -7.99 7.00
C GLU A 147 -3.15 -6.89 5.96
N LEU A 148 -3.67 -7.26 4.78
CA LEU A 148 -4.05 -6.28 3.75
C LEU A 148 -5.15 -5.34 4.24
N SER A 149 -6.20 -5.86 4.88
CA SER A 149 -7.29 -5.05 5.45
C SER A 149 -6.75 -4.04 6.47
N GLY A 150 -5.92 -4.49 7.41
CA GLY A 150 -5.30 -3.62 8.41
C GLY A 150 -4.42 -2.55 7.78
N PHE A 151 -3.59 -2.92 6.80
CA PHE A 151 -2.72 -1.99 6.08
C PHE A 151 -3.52 -0.92 5.33
N VAL A 152 -4.49 -1.31 4.50
CA VAL A 152 -5.25 -0.37 3.67
C VAL A 152 -6.15 0.51 4.53
N ARG A 153 -6.76 -0.02 5.61
CA ARG A 153 -7.55 0.79 6.54
C ARG A 153 -6.70 1.86 7.22
N GLY A 154 -5.50 1.50 7.70
CA GLY A 154 -4.56 2.47 8.27
C GLY A 154 -4.16 3.56 7.27
N LEU A 155 -3.96 3.20 5.99
CA LEU A 155 -3.70 4.20 4.94
C LEU A 155 -4.89 5.12 4.68
N VAL A 156 -6.12 4.60 4.71
CA VAL A 156 -7.34 5.41 4.53
C VAL A 156 -7.50 6.40 5.68
N GLU A 157 -7.33 5.94 6.93
CA GLU A 157 -7.40 6.80 8.12
C GLU A 157 -6.35 7.92 8.08
N GLU A 158 -5.10 7.58 7.72
CA GLU A 158 -4.02 8.57 7.57
C GLU A 158 -4.34 9.56 6.41
N ALA A 159 -4.86 9.08 5.28
CA ALA A 159 -5.24 9.90 4.13
C ALA A 159 -6.40 10.86 4.40
N GLU A 160 -7.44 10.40 5.11
CA GLU A 160 -8.57 11.25 5.51
C GLU A 160 -8.10 12.36 6.46
N GLY A 161 -7.21 12.04 7.41
CA GLY A 161 -6.58 13.03 8.28
C GLY A 161 -5.85 14.13 7.51
N CYS A 162 -5.08 13.76 6.48
CA CYS A 162 -4.41 14.72 5.61
C CYS A 162 -5.39 15.64 4.85
N LEU A 163 -6.49 15.11 4.33
CA LEU A 163 -7.50 15.88 3.59
C LEU A 163 -8.32 16.82 4.48
N GLU A 164 -8.50 16.48 5.75
CA GLU A 164 -9.18 17.33 6.72
C GLU A 164 -8.28 18.43 7.29
N GLY A 165 -7.01 18.51 6.84
CA GLY A 165 -6.03 19.45 7.36
C GLY A 165 -5.53 19.09 8.76
N ARG A 166 -5.80 17.87 9.23
CA ARG A 166 -5.14 17.28 10.41
C ARG A 166 -3.79 16.74 9.95
N ASP A 167 -2.89 17.62 9.52
CA ASP A 167 -1.49 17.22 9.37
C ASP A 167 -1.00 16.83 10.76
N LEU A 168 -0.92 15.53 11.02
CA LEU A 168 -0.18 14.99 12.15
C LEU A 168 1.27 15.42 11.93
N ALA A 169 1.63 16.53 12.54
CA ALA A 169 2.98 17.08 12.55
C ALA A 169 4.00 15.96 12.75
N ARG A 170 4.67 15.56 11.67
CA ARG A 170 5.86 14.71 11.71
C ARG A 170 7.01 15.54 11.17
N ASN A 171 7.78 16.02 12.14
CA ASN A 171 9.06 16.72 12.07
C ASN A 171 9.65 16.92 10.66
N PRO A 172 9.91 18.18 10.24
CA PRO A 172 10.99 18.40 9.32
C PRO A 172 12.28 17.96 10.03
N VAL A 173 13.06 17.11 9.37
CA VAL A 173 14.46 16.90 9.72
C VAL A 173 15.09 18.29 9.82
N GLN A 174 15.50 18.65 11.03
CA GLN A 174 16.25 19.85 11.35
C GLN A 174 17.63 19.69 10.72
N GLY A 175 17.72 20.02 9.43
CA GLY A 175 18.97 20.07 8.69
C GLY A 175 19.63 21.43 8.90
N ALA A 176 20.71 21.41 9.68
CA ALA A 176 21.94 22.22 9.55
C ALA A 176 21.87 23.53 8.74
N GLY A 177 22.36 24.67 9.21
CA GLY A 177 23.38 24.92 10.20
C GLY A 177 23.77 26.39 10.08
N THR A 178 24.17 26.96 11.20
CA THR A 178 24.79 28.27 11.35
C THR A 178 26.06 28.44 10.52
N GLY A 179 26.26 29.64 9.98
CA GLY A 179 27.52 30.20 9.49
C GLY A 179 27.49 30.49 7.98
N GLU A 180 28.02 31.59 7.45
CA GLU A 180 28.63 32.81 7.99
C GLU A 180 28.91 33.72 6.76
N SER A 181 29.03 35.03 6.99
CA SER A 181 29.70 36.04 6.12
C SER A 181 29.00 36.41 4.80
N ARG A 182 28.84 37.67 4.40
CA ARG A 182 29.68 38.86 4.57
C ARG A 182 28.87 40.12 4.29
#